data_AF-A0A0D3MTH7-F1
#
_entry.id   AF-A0A0D3MTH7-F1
#
_cell.length_a   1.000
_cell.length_b   1.000
_cell.length_c   1.000
_cell.angle_alpha   90.00
_cell.angle_beta   90.00
_cell.angle_gamma   90.00
#
_symmetry.space_group_name_H-M   'P 1'
#
loop_
_entity.id
_entity.type
_entity.pdbx_description
1 polymer ?
#
loop_
_entity_poly.entity_id
_entity_poly.type
_entity_poly.pdbx_seq_one_letter_code
_entity_poly.pdbx_strand_id
1 'polypeptide(L)' 'MVFLVFLIFLFKYSRLIYVLLGIELFFFSLVVYYVFFVEILFFFYFLCFGVFSSVVGLVVFFICVKSYGFDKVML' A
#
# COMPACT_ATOMS: atom_id res chain seq x y z
N MET A 1 -10.22 -10.17 -2.63
CA MET A 1 -8.94 -9.50 -2.96
C MET A 1 -7.92 -9.56 -1.82
N VAL A 2 -8.34 -9.46 -0.55
CA VAL A 2 -7.44 -9.56 0.63
C VAL A 2 -6.52 -10.79 0.65
N PHE A 3 -7.01 -11.97 0.28
CA PHE A 3 -6.19 -13.20 0.23
C PHE A 3 -5.00 -13.09 -0.74
N LEU A 4 -5.21 -12.41 -1.87
CA LEU A 4 -4.19 -12.21 -2.91
C LEU A 4 -3.09 -11.26 -2.42
N VAL A 5 -3.46 -10.25 -1.64
CA VAL A 5 -2.51 -9.32 -1.00
C VAL A 5 -1.64 -10.03 0.03
N PHE A 6 -2.23 -10.88 0.87
CA PHE A 6 -1.48 -11.70 1.81
C PHE A 6 -0.46 -12.62 1.12
N LEU A 7 -0.82 -13.12 -0.06
CA LEU A 7 0.04 -14.00 -0.87
C LEU A 7 1.19 -13.22 -1.54
N ILE A 8 0.93 -12.00 -2.02
CA ILE A 8 1.95 -11.07 -2.54
C ILE A 8 2.97 -10.72 -1.46
N PHE A 9 2.48 -10.49 -0.24
CA PHE A 9 3.31 -10.29 0.91
C PHE A 9 4.19 -11.53 1.12
N LEU A 10 3.62 -12.68 1.46
CA LEU A 10 4.40 -13.89 1.81
C LEU A 10 5.43 -14.33 0.75
N PHE A 11 5.15 -14.21 -0.55
CA PHE A 11 6.02 -14.75 -1.60
C PHE A 11 7.02 -13.74 -2.18
N LYS A 12 6.81 -12.43 -2.06
CA LYS A 12 7.59 -11.42 -2.80
C LYS A 12 8.07 -10.24 -1.97
N TYR A 13 8.31 -10.47 -0.67
CA TYR A 13 8.85 -9.48 0.28
C TYR A 13 10.26 -8.96 -0.01
N SER A 14 10.99 -9.52 -0.99
CA SER A 14 12.40 -9.17 -1.20
C SER A 14 12.60 -7.71 -1.65
N ARG A 15 11.62 -7.11 -2.36
CA ARG A 15 11.67 -5.69 -2.78
C ARG A 15 10.60 -4.86 -2.07
N LEU A 16 11.00 -3.70 -1.59
CA LEU A 16 10.18 -2.78 -0.79
C LEU A 16 8.96 -2.27 -1.58
N ILE A 17 9.10 -2.12 -2.90
CA ILE A 17 7.99 -1.79 -3.82
C ILE A 17 6.82 -2.78 -3.70
N TYR A 18 7.07 -4.08 -3.61
CA TYR A 18 5.98 -5.06 -3.54
C TYR A 18 5.24 -4.99 -2.21
N VAL A 19 5.92 -4.57 -1.16
CA VAL A 19 5.33 -4.32 0.16
C VAL A 19 4.40 -3.11 0.11
N LEU A 20 4.90 -1.99 -0.41
CA LEU A 20 4.13 -0.76 -0.59
C LEU A 20 2.88 -1.00 -1.44
N LEU A 21 3.04 -1.69 -2.57
CA LEU A 21 1.95 -2.03 -3.48
C LEU A 21 0.95 -3.01 -2.84
N GLY A 22 1.42 -3.91 -1.98
CA GLY A 22 0.58 -4.78 -1.17
C GLY A 22 -0.31 -4.00 -0.20
N ILE A 23 0.25 -3.02 0.53
CA ILE A 23 -0.51 -2.14 1.44
C ILE A 23 -1.58 -1.34 0.67
N GLU A 24 -1.26 -0.79 -0.50
CA GLU A 24 -2.23 -0.03 -1.30
C GLU A 24 -3.40 -0.90 -1.77
N LEU A 25 -3.12 -2.12 -2.24
CA LEU A 25 -4.15 -3.07 -2.65
C LEU A 25 -4.99 -3.55 -1.45
N PHE A 26 -4.39 -3.69 -0.26
CA PHE A 26 -5.13 -4.01 0.96
C PHE A 26 -6.11 -2.90 1.32
N PHE A 27 -5.62 -1.65 1.32
CA PHE A 27 -6.42 -0.47 1.61
C PHE A 27 -7.58 -0.33 0.64
N PHE A 28 -7.34 -0.50 -0.67
CA PHE A 28 -8.40 -0.46 -1.66
C PHE A 28 -9.45 -1.56 -1.45
N SER A 29 -9.03 -2.78 -1.10
CA SER A 29 -9.97 -3.86 -0.79
C SER A 29 -10.85 -3.55 0.43
N LEU A 30 -10.32 -2.85 1.44
CA LEU A 30 -11.09 -2.38 2.60
C LEU A 30 -12.06 -1.27 2.20
N VAL A 31 -11.63 -0.30 1.39
CA VAL A 31 -12.49 0.79 0.91
C VAL A 31 -13.68 0.24 0.12
N VAL A 32 -13.47 -0.73 -0.78
CA VAL A 32 -14.59 -1.36 -1.53
C VAL A 32 -15.57 -2.06 -0.59
N TYR A 33 -15.08 -2.68 0.49
CA TYR A 33 -15.94 -3.29 1.50
C TYR A 33 -16.75 -2.24 2.28
N TYR A 34 -16.11 -1.13 2.68
CA TYR A 34 -16.75 -0.06 3.44
C TYR A 34 -17.69 0.82 2.60
N VAL A 35 -17.48 0.95 1.28
CA VAL A 35 -18.36 1.68 0.36
C VAL A 35 -19.78 1.13 0.35
N PHE A 36 -19.95 -0.18 0.54
CA PHE A 36 -21.28 -0.78 0.64
C PHE A 36 -22.03 -0.40 1.93
N PHE A 37 -21.32 0.14 2.93
CA PHE A 37 -21.86 0.34 4.27
C PHE A 37 -21.89 1.80 4.72
N VAL A 38 -21.09 2.69 4.12
CA VAL A 38 -20.87 4.07 4.61
C VAL A 38 -21.23 5.12 3.55
N GLU A 39 -21.74 6.26 4.01
CA GLU A 39 -22.16 7.41 3.20
C GLU A 39 -21.06 7.97 2.26
N ILE A 40 -21.50 8.59 1.15
CA ILE A 40 -20.66 9.13 0.06
C ILE A 40 -19.51 10.04 0.53
N LEU A 41 -19.71 10.80 1.61
CA LEU A 41 -18.72 11.77 2.10
C LEU A 41 -17.50 11.08 2.72
N PHE A 42 -17.70 9.98 3.43
CA PHE A 42 -16.59 9.21 4.01
C PHE A 42 -15.78 8.52 2.92
N PHE A 43 -16.44 8.04 1.86
CA PHE A 43 -15.75 7.44 0.72
C PHE A 43 -14.73 8.41 0.10
N PHE A 44 -15.12 9.67 -0.13
CA PHE A 44 -14.22 10.67 -0.69
C PHE A 44 -13.02 10.95 0.22
N TYR A 45 -13.25 11.05 1.53
CA TYR A 45 -12.17 11.24 2.51
C TYR A 45 -11.16 10.09 2.50
N PHE A 46 -11.65 8.83 2.52
CA PHE A 46 -10.78 7.65 2.46
C PHE A 46 -10.00 7.57 1.15
N LEU A 47 -10.61 7.97 0.04
CA LEU A 47 -9.94 7.99 -1.26
C LEU A 47 -8.81 9.02 -1.28
N CYS A 48 -9.05 10.24 -0.81
CA CYS A 48 -8.00 11.25 -0.66
C CYS A 48 -6.88 10.77 0.26
N PHE A 49 -7.22 10.19 1.42
CA PHE A 49 -6.24 9.63 2.34
C PHE A 49 -5.38 8.53 1.69
N GLY A 50 -5.98 7.65 0.89
CA GLY A 50 -5.26 6.61 0.14
C GLY A 50 -4.23 7.20 -0.82
N VAL A 51 -4.56 8.28 -1.53
CA VAL A 51 -3.64 8.97 -2.44
C VAL A 51 -2.50 9.64 -1.67
N PHE A 52 -2.78 10.30 -0.55
CA PHE A 52 -1.71 10.87 0.28
C PHE A 52 -0.78 9.79 0.83
N SER A 53 -1.32 8.66 1.27
CA SER A 53 -0.55 7.53 1.77
C SER A 53 0.37 6.93 0.70
N SER A 54 -0.05 6.85 -0.57
CA SER A 54 0.77 6.29 -1.64
C SER A 54 1.94 7.21 -2.01
N VAL A 55 1.71 8.52 -2.05
CA VAL A 55 2.77 9.52 -2.27
C VAL A 55 3.81 9.46 -1.15
N VAL A 56 3.37 9.42 0.12
CA VAL A 56 4.28 9.31 1.27
C VAL A 56 5.06 7.99 1.22
N GLY A 57 4.40 6.88 0.86
CA GLY A 57 5.05 5.58 0.68
C GLY A 57 6.16 5.61 -0.38
N LEU A 58 5.93 6.28 -1.51
CA LEU A 58 6.96 6.48 -2.55
C LEU A 58 8.11 7.37 -2.09
N VAL A 59 7.83 8.44 -1.34
CA VAL A 59 8.89 9.30 -0.77
C VAL A 59 9.79 8.50 0.16
N VAL A 60 9.22 7.69 1.05
CA VAL A 60 9.98 6.81 1.94
C VAL A 60 10.79 5.80 1.12
N PHE A 61 10.21 5.24 0.07
CA PHE A 61 10.91 4.33 -0.84
C PHE A 61 12.15 4.99 -1.48
N PHE A 62 12.03 6.20 -2.02
CA PHE A 62 13.16 6.93 -2.61
C PHE A 62 14.26 7.23 -1.57
N ILE A 63 13.89 7.56 -0.33
CA ILE A 63 14.85 7.77 0.76
C ILE A 63 15.59 6.46 1.08
N CYS A 64 14.87 5.35 1.20
CA CYS A 64 15.45 4.03 1.45
C CYS A 64 16.44 3.62 0.35
N VAL A 65 16.07 3.77 -0.92
CA VAL A 65 16.94 3.46 -2.06
C VAL A 65 18.18 4.37 -2.06
N LYS A 66 18.01 5.67 -1.79
CA LYS A 66 19.11 6.64 -1.73
C LYS A 66 20.07 6.36 -0.57
N SER A 67 19.58 5.93 0.59
CA SER A 67 20.40 5.69 1.79
C SER A 67 21.06 4.31 1.82
N TYR A 68 20.40 3.26 1.35
CA TYR A 68 20.90 1.88 1.43
C TYR A 68 21.52 1.37 0.13
N GLY A 69 21.34 2.06 -1.00
CA GLY A 69 21.93 1.69 -2.30
C GLY A 69 21.40 0.40 -2.92
N PHE A 70 20.54 -0.35 -2.21
CA PHE A 70 19.92 -1.59 -2.66
C PHE A 70 18.44 -1.67 -2.26
N ASP A 71 17.63 -2.18 -3.18
CA ASP A 71 16.19 -2.36 -3.07
C ASP A 71 15.81 -3.66 -2.31
N LYS A 72 16.53 -3.97 -1.22
CA LYS A 72 16.33 -5.18 -0.42
C LYS A 72 15.75 -4.84 0.95
N VAL A 73 14.63 -5.46 1.29
CA VAL A 73 13.96 -5.28 2.60
C VAL A 73 14.66 -6.08 3.72
N MET A 74 15.41 -7.13 3.36
CA MET A 74 16.19 -7.96 4.29
C MET A 74 17.51 -8.38 3.61
N LEU A 75 18.59 -8.47 4.40
CA LEU A 75 19.92 -8.94 4.00
C LEU A 75 19.85 -10.30 3.27
#